data_AF-A0A2V7D208-F1
#
_entry.id   AF-A0A2V7D208-F1
#
_cell.length_a   1.000
_cell.length_b   1.000
_cell.length_c   1.000
_cell.angle_alpha   90.00
_cell.angle_beta   90.00
_cell.angle_gamma   90.00
#
_symmetry.space_group_name_H-M   'P 1'
#
loop_
_entity.id
_entity.type
_entity.pdbx_description
1 polymer ?
#
loop_
_entity_poly.entity_id
_entity_poly.type
_entity_poly.pdbx_seq_one_letter_code
_entity_poly.pdbx_strand_id
1 'polypeptide(L)'
;MRWLTLLTSLPPTPTRHRVGVWRKLQRMGAVRLRSAGWILPETPETTELFQWLVQEIQSVRGEATLLRVDRVEPMTDQDIAALFHKARGVEYQAVVQGSREILRHLDRYHANHRRSITHLRSKLDGLKRELDRIQSIDYLKAPAGERARTLWETTAKRLRAAETPPRAPGGRHRTSLPARGSTWVTRPRPHIDRIASAWLIRRFCDPDAKFAFADAADASRKGIPFDVLGADFGHHGEDCTFETLVKRFGIK
;
A
#
# COMPACT_ATOMS: atom_id res chain seq x y z
N MET A 1 15.29 33.35 4.39
CA MET A 1 15.30 32.30 5.44
C MET A 1 16.66 32.35 6.13
N ARG A 2 16.78 32.11 7.44
CA ARG A 2 18.11 32.06 8.08
C ARG A 2 18.69 30.65 8.05
N TRP A 3 20.01 30.58 8.01
CA TRP A 3 20.77 29.34 7.82
C TRP A 3 21.77 29.13 8.95
N LEU A 4 22.00 27.87 9.31
CA LEU A 4 23.10 27.43 10.13
C LEU A 4 24.17 26.81 9.24
N THR A 5 25.39 27.33 9.31
CA THR A 5 26.54 26.76 8.62
C THR A 5 27.57 26.27 9.63
N LEU A 6 27.93 25.00 9.52
CA LEU A 6 28.94 24.36 10.35
C LEU A 6 30.21 24.13 9.53
N LEU A 7 31.27 24.83 9.92
CA LEU A 7 32.63 24.58 9.45
C LEU A 7 33.29 23.63 10.43
N THR A 8 33.96 22.59 9.94
CA THR A 8 34.56 21.56 10.80
C THR A 8 35.91 21.12 10.25
N SER A 9 36.88 20.97 11.15
CA SER A 9 38.16 20.31 10.88
C SER A 9 38.37 19.25 11.96
N LEU A 10 38.69 18.02 11.55
CA LEU A 10 38.88 16.90 12.46
C LEU A 10 40.26 16.29 12.21
N PRO A 11 40.96 15.82 13.26
CA PRO A 11 42.23 15.12 13.09
C PRO A 11 42.11 13.97 12.08
N PRO A 12 43.14 13.72 11.25
CA PRO A 12 43.11 12.68 10.22
C PRO A 12 43.01 11.27 10.84
N THR A 13 43.52 11.12 12.06
CA THR A 13 43.54 9.87 12.82
C THR A 13 43.04 10.08 14.25
N PRO A 14 42.22 9.16 14.78
CA PRO A 14 41.66 7.98 14.11
C PRO A 14 40.45 8.32 13.22
N THR A 15 40.35 7.66 12.06
CA THR A 15 39.33 7.92 11.02
C THR A 15 37.88 7.80 11.52
N ARG A 16 37.64 7.01 12.56
CA ARG A 16 36.31 6.79 13.14
C ARG A 16 35.60 8.08 13.55
N HIS A 17 36.32 9.11 14.01
CA HIS A 17 35.71 10.38 14.42
C HIS A 17 35.14 11.14 13.22
N ARG A 18 35.92 11.25 12.14
CA ARG A 18 35.48 11.86 10.88
C ARG A 18 34.26 11.15 10.29
N VAL A 19 34.29 9.82 10.25
CA VAL A 19 33.16 9.01 9.75
C VAL A 19 31.93 9.16 10.65
N GLY A 20 32.12 9.21 11.97
CA GLY A 20 31.03 9.41 12.94
C GLY A 20 30.32 10.75 12.76
N VAL A 21 31.09 11.84 12.67
CA VAL A 21 30.58 13.19 12.44
C VAL A 21 29.87 13.29 11.08
N TRP A 22 30.48 12.75 10.02
CA TRP A 22 29.87 12.70 8.69
C TRP A 22 28.51 11.98 8.70
N ARG A 23 28.41 10.81 9.34
CA ARG A 23 27.15 10.08 9.47
C ARG A 23 26.11 10.84 10.30
N LYS A 24 26.54 11.58 11.34
CA LYS A 24 25.64 12.44 12.13
C LYS A 24 25.06 13.56 11.27
N LEU A 25 25.88 14.24 10.50
CA LEU A 25 25.45 15.29 9.57
C LEU A 25 24.45 14.78 8.54
N GLN A 26 24.70 13.61 7.95
CA GLN A 26 23.73 12.97 7.05
C GLN A 26 22.40 12.65 7.74
N ARG A 27 22.44 12.12 8.97
CA ARG A 27 21.23 11.82 9.77
C ARG A 27 20.48 13.06 10.22
N MET A 28 21.13 14.20 10.35
CA MET A 28 20.49 15.50 10.60
C MET A 28 19.92 16.11 9.31
N GLY A 29 20.14 15.49 8.16
CA GLY A 29 19.73 16.04 6.87
C GLY A 29 20.58 17.21 6.37
N ALA A 30 21.74 17.47 6.98
CA ALA A 30 22.64 18.53 6.58
C ALA A 30 23.16 18.30 5.16
N VAL A 31 23.25 19.39 4.40
CA VAL A 31 23.73 19.36 3.02
C VAL A 31 25.10 20.02 2.95
N ARG A 32 25.96 19.55 2.06
CA ARG A 32 27.28 20.13 1.90
C ARG A 32 27.23 21.37 1.02
N LEU A 33 27.67 22.50 1.56
CA LEU A 33 27.80 23.77 0.86
C LEU A 33 29.20 23.84 0.23
N ARG A 34 29.32 23.34 -1.02
CA ARG A 34 30.58 23.24 -1.77
C ARG A 34 31.70 22.56 -0.94
N SER A 35 32.87 23.20 -0.83
CA SER A 35 34.01 22.78 -0.01
C SER A 35 34.03 23.45 1.37
N ALA A 36 33.13 24.41 1.64
CA ALA A 36 33.22 25.28 2.80
C ALA A 36 32.70 24.63 4.08
N GLY A 37 31.53 23.97 4.03
CA GLY A 37 30.93 23.41 5.24
C GLY A 37 29.60 22.71 5.03
N TRP A 38 28.90 22.47 6.14
CA TRP A 38 27.58 21.85 6.17
C TRP A 38 26.51 22.89 6.50
N ILE A 39 25.38 22.84 5.80
CA ILE A 39 24.30 23.81 5.96
C ILE A 39 22.99 23.13 6.36
N LEU A 40 22.23 23.80 7.24
CA LEU A 40 20.86 23.49 7.61
C LEU A 40 20.04 24.80 7.68
N PRO A 41 18.72 24.76 7.43
CA PRO A 41 17.77 25.74 7.95
C PRO A 41 18.01 26.07 9.41
N GLU A 42 17.89 27.33 9.81
CA GLU A 42 17.85 27.65 11.24
C GLU A 42 16.45 27.38 11.82
N THR A 43 16.36 26.38 12.69
CA THR A 43 15.22 26.06 13.56
C THR A 43 15.73 25.79 14.97
N PRO A 44 14.88 25.79 16.02
CA PRO A 44 15.29 25.41 17.36
C PRO A 44 15.98 24.03 17.39
N GLU A 45 15.39 23.04 16.70
CA GLU A 45 15.87 21.66 16.69
C GLU A 45 17.23 21.53 15.97
N THR A 46 17.38 22.16 14.81
CA THR A 46 18.63 22.13 14.04
C THR A 46 19.75 22.91 14.74
N THR A 47 19.41 23.96 15.48
CA THR A 47 20.35 24.73 16.31
C THR A 47 20.92 23.83 17.41
N GLU A 48 20.07 23.15 18.17
CA GLU A 48 20.50 22.22 19.21
C GLU A 48 21.35 21.08 18.63
N LEU A 49 20.91 20.48 17.52
CA LEU A 49 21.66 19.40 16.85
C LEU A 49 23.09 19.82 16.47
N PHE A 50 23.26 21.02 15.92
CA PHE A 50 24.58 21.54 15.57
C PHE A 50 25.39 21.95 16.79
N GLN A 51 24.78 22.51 17.83
CA GLN A 51 25.47 22.83 19.09
C GLN A 51 26.02 21.58 19.77
N TRP A 52 25.23 20.51 19.86
CA TRP A 52 25.69 19.22 20.38
C TRP A 52 26.84 18.65 19.55
N LEU A 53 26.75 18.75 18.22
CA LEU A 53 27.81 18.27 17.33
C LEU A 53 29.10 19.07 17.48
N VAL A 54 29.02 20.39 17.68
CA VAL A 54 30.18 21.25 17.95
C VAL A 54 30.91 20.77 19.21
N GLN A 55 30.17 20.56 20.31
CA GLN A 55 30.75 20.08 21.57
C GLN A 55 31.42 18.71 21.40
N GLU A 56 30.79 17.81 20.67
CA GLU A 56 31.36 16.49 20.39
C GLU A 56 32.64 16.59 19.56
N ILE A 57 32.67 17.42 18.51
CA ILE A 57 33.87 17.62 17.68
C ILE A 57 35.02 18.18 18.53
N GLN A 58 34.75 19.16 19.39
CA GLN A 58 35.74 19.73 20.30
C GLN A 58 36.25 18.69 21.31
N SER A 59 35.39 17.78 21.79
CA SER A 59 35.79 16.73 22.73
C SER A 59 36.84 15.76 22.15
N VAL A 60 36.90 15.62 20.82
CA VAL A 60 37.88 14.79 20.11
C VAL A 60 39.03 15.61 19.49
N ARG A 61 39.29 16.82 20.04
CA ARG A 61 40.30 17.79 19.56
C ARG A 61 40.10 18.22 18.10
N GLY A 62 38.87 18.19 17.61
CA GLY A 62 38.51 18.83 16.36
C GLY A 62 38.15 20.30 16.56
N GLU A 63 38.18 21.04 15.47
CA GLU A 63 37.72 22.42 15.39
C GLU A 63 36.33 22.44 14.76
N ALA A 64 35.41 23.20 15.37
CA ALA A 64 34.07 23.41 14.83
C ALA A 64 33.65 24.85 15.06
N THR A 65 33.15 25.49 14.00
CA THR A 65 32.62 26.86 14.03
C THR A 65 31.20 26.83 13.50
N LEU A 66 30.24 27.19 14.36
CA LEU A 66 28.84 27.32 14.00
C LEU A 66 28.53 28.78 13.67
N LEU A 67 28.14 29.03 12.44
CA LEU A 67 27.77 30.35 11.92
C LEU A 67 26.26 30.42 11.73
N ARG A 68 25.66 31.52 12.16
CA ARG A 68 24.30 31.92 11.79
C ARG A 68 24.41 32.88 10.63
N VAL A 69 23.77 32.55 9.52
CA VAL A 69 23.95 33.24 8.25
C VAL A 69 22.59 33.65 7.72
N ASP A 70 22.42 34.95 7.47
CA ASP A 70 21.19 35.47 6.87
C ASP A 70 21.15 35.23 5.36
N ARG A 71 22.30 35.30 4.67
CA ARG A 71 22.45 35.08 3.23
C ARG A 71 23.81 34.48 2.87
N VAL A 72 23.84 33.61 1.86
CA VAL A 72 25.08 32.99 1.35
C VAL A 72 25.35 33.49 -0.06
N GLU A 73 26.09 34.58 -0.21
CA GLU A 73 26.38 35.12 -1.55
C GLU A 73 27.43 34.27 -2.30
N PRO A 74 27.32 34.11 -3.64
CA PRO A 74 26.29 34.66 -4.55
C PRO A 74 25.05 33.77 -4.70
N MET A 75 24.85 32.77 -3.84
CA MET A 75 23.73 31.83 -3.93
C MET A 75 22.44 32.45 -3.40
N THR A 76 21.35 32.25 -4.13
CA THR A 76 20.01 32.59 -3.63
C THR A 76 19.51 31.51 -2.66
N ASP A 77 18.49 31.84 -1.87
CA ASP A 77 17.79 30.85 -1.04
C ASP A 77 17.23 29.69 -1.91
N GLN A 78 16.88 29.96 -3.18
CA GLN A 78 16.44 28.94 -4.14
C GLN A 78 17.57 28.00 -4.57
N ASP A 79 18.78 28.53 -4.80
CA ASP A 79 19.95 27.71 -5.13
C ASP A 79 20.32 26.77 -3.99
N ILE A 80 20.27 27.29 -2.75
CA ILE A 80 20.49 26.47 -1.55
C ILE A 80 19.37 25.43 -1.44
N ALA A 81 18.11 25.82 -1.58
CA ALA A 81 16.98 24.89 -1.56
C ALA A 81 17.10 23.77 -2.61
N ALA A 82 17.59 24.09 -3.80
CA ALA A 82 17.86 23.11 -4.85
C ALA A 82 18.90 22.06 -4.41
N LEU A 83 19.90 22.43 -3.60
CA LEU A 83 20.85 21.46 -3.03
C LEU A 83 20.15 20.47 -2.08
N PHE A 84 19.25 20.96 -1.22
CA PHE A 84 18.44 20.11 -0.34
C PHE A 84 17.50 19.20 -1.13
N HIS A 85 16.78 19.75 -2.10
CA HIS A 85 15.87 18.98 -2.94
C HIS A 85 16.61 17.91 -3.74
N LYS A 86 17.82 18.21 -4.24
CA LYS A 86 18.67 17.23 -4.91
C LYS A 86 19.11 16.13 -3.96
N ALA A 87 19.57 16.46 -2.76
CA ALA A 87 20.02 15.50 -1.76
C ALA A 87 18.88 14.55 -1.34
N ARG A 88 17.73 15.10 -0.92
CA ARG A 88 16.54 14.32 -0.54
C ARG A 88 15.95 13.57 -1.73
N GLY A 89 16.03 14.14 -2.93
CA GLY A 89 15.50 13.54 -4.16
C GLY A 89 16.11 12.17 -4.47
N VAL A 90 17.40 11.97 -4.19
CA VAL A 90 18.06 10.67 -4.35
C VAL A 90 17.49 9.63 -3.39
N GLU A 91 17.28 10.00 -2.12
CA GLU A 91 16.73 9.12 -1.09
C GLU A 91 15.27 8.75 -1.39
N TYR A 92 14.44 9.75 -1.75
CA TYR A 92 13.06 9.51 -2.17
C TYR A 92 12.97 8.65 -3.44
N GLN A 93 13.91 8.78 -4.37
CA GLN A 93 13.94 7.95 -5.58
C GLN A 93 14.08 6.47 -5.22
N ALA A 94 14.89 6.12 -4.22
CA ALA A 94 15.02 4.74 -3.75
C ALA A 94 13.69 4.18 -3.25
N VAL A 95 12.91 4.98 -2.49
CA VAL A 95 11.56 4.61 -2.03
C VAL A 95 10.61 4.40 -3.22
N VAL A 96 10.69 5.29 -4.23
CA VAL A 96 9.91 5.17 -5.46
C VAL A 96 10.23 3.87 -6.20
N GLN A 97 11.51 3.53 -6.38
CA GLN A 97 11.89 2.30 -7.07
C GLN A 97 11.48 1.05 -6.29
N GLY A 98 11.69 1.03 -4.98
CA GLY A 98 11.24 -0.08 -4.12
C GLY A 98 9.73 -0.29 -4.21
N SER A 99 8.95 0.78 -4.28
CA SER A 99 7.48 0.72 -4.46
C SER A 99 7.11 0.18 -5.84
N ARG A 100 7.76 0.64 -6.91
CA ARG A 100 7.57 0.11 -8.28
C ARG A 100 7.89 -1.37 -8.39
N GLU A 101 8.94 -1.83 -7.72
CA GLU A 101 9.29 -3.25 -7.69
C GLU A 101 8.16 -4.08 -7.08
N ILE A 102 7.64 -3.66 -5.92
CA ILE A 102 6.51 -4.34 -5.28
C ILE A 102 5.30 -4.38 -6.22
N LEU A 103 4.96 -3.26 -6.87
CA LEU A 103 3.87 -3.21 -7.84
C LEU A 103 4.08 -4.19 -9.01
N ARG A 104 5.28 -4.24 -9.60
CA ARG A 104 5.61 -5.20 -10.67
C ARG A 104 5.53 -6.65 -10.20
N HIS A 105 5.81 -6.94 -8.93
CA HIS A 105 5.63 -8.27 -8.36
C HIS A 105 4.15 -8.60 -8.17
N LEU A 106 3.32 -7.62 -7.79
CA LEU A 106 1.87 -7.77 -7.68
C LEU A 106 1.20 -7.93 -9.04
N ASP A 107 1.64 -7.23 -10.09
CA ASP A 107 1.06 -7.33 -11.42
C ASP A 107 1.35 -8.70 -12.08
N ARG A 108 2.48 -9.33 -11.74
CA ARG A 108 2.85 -10.68 -12.19
C ARG A 108 2.20 -11.79 -11.35
N TYR A 109 1.39 -11.45 -10.35
CA TYR A 109 0.89 -12.39 -9.36
C TYR A 109 -0.25 -13.28 -9.90
N HIS A 110 -0.05 -14.61 -9.80
CA HIS A 110 -1.09 -15.63 -9.93
C HIS A 110 -1.41 -16.24 -8.55
N ALA A 111 -2.66 -16.65 -8.35
CA ALA A 111 -3.37 -16.90 -7.08
C ALA A 111 -2.75 -17.84 -6.01
N ASN A 112 -1.59 -18.48 -6.21
CA ASN A 112 -1.12 -19.59 -5.37
C ASN A 112 0.08 -19.32 -4.44
N HIS A 113 0.52 -18.07 -4.19
CA HIS A 113 1.76 -17.80 -3.45
C HIS A 113 1.62 -16.89 -2.20
N ARG A 114 0.80 -17.30 -1.21
CA ARG A 114 0.63 -16.58 0.08
C ARG A 114 1.95 -16.19 0.78
N ARG A 115 2.98 -17.04 0.76
CA ARG A 115 4.30 -16.73 1.37
C ARG A 115 5.00 -15.53 0.72
N SER A 116 4.75 -15.28 -0.57
CA SER A 116 5.33 -14.13 -1.29
C SER A 116 4.71 -12.81 -0.84
N ILE A 117 3.43 -12.80 -0.45
CA ILE A 117 2.72 -11.58 -0.02
C ILE A 117 3.27 -11.09 1.32
N THR A 118 3.51 -11.98 2.29
CA THR A 118 4.10 -11.62 3.59
C THR A 118 5.46 -10.94 3.43
N HIS A 119 6.29 -11.42 2.50
CA HIS A 119 7.58 -10.79 2.20
C HIS A 119 7.41 -9.39 1.58
N LEU A 120 6.50 -9.23 0.62
CA LEU A 120 6.19 -7.92 0.03
C LEU A 120 5.68 -6.92 1.07
N ARG A 121 4.89 -7.37 2.05
CA ARG A 121 4.44 -6.54 3.18
C ARG A 121 5.58 -6.06 4.06
N SER A 122 6.47 -6.97 4.45
CA SER A 122 7.67 -6.59 5.22
C SER A 122 8.55 -5.57 4.45
N LYS A 123 8.70 -5.77 3.14
CA LYS A 123 9.41 -4.81 2.26
C LYS A 123 8.70 -3.45 2.24
N LEU A 124 7.38 -3.42 2.09
CA LEU A 124 6.57 -2.20 2.11
C LEU A 124 6.68 -1.44 3.45
N ASP A 125 6.68 -2.15 4.57
CA ASP A 125 6.85 -1.58 5.91
C ASP A 125 8.26 -0.99 6.10
N GLY A 126 9.27 -1.61 5.48
CA GLY A 126 10.62 -1.07 5.40
C GLY A 126 10.67 0.24 4.62
N LEU A 127 9.99 0.28 3.46
CA LEU A 127 9.89 1.51 2.66
C LEU A 127 9.13 2.62 3.39
N LYS A 128 8.12 2.30 4.21
CA LYS A 128 7.42 3.29 5.04
C LYS A 128 8.34 3.90 6.07
N ARG A 129 9.10 3.08 6.80
CA ARG A 129 10.08 3.54 7.78
C ARG A 129 11.13 4.45 7.14
N GLU A 130 11.61 4.08 5.95
CA GLU A 130 12.55 4.91 5.20
C GLU A 130 11.92 6.22 4.74
N LEU A 131 10.69 6.20 4.23
CA LEU A 131 9.95 7.41 3.85
C LEU A 131 9.79 8.37 5.04
N ASP A 132 9.42 7.85 6.20
CA ASP A 132 9.26 8.64 7.43
C ASP A 132 10.58 9.24 7.91
N ARG A 133 11.66 8.45 7.83
CA ARG A 133 13.03 8.92 8.14
C ARG A 133 13.47 10.05 7.21
N ILE A 134 13.20 9.95 5.91
CA ILE A 134 13.56 11.02 4.96
C ILE A 134 12.72 12.27 5.25
N GLN A 135 11.42 12.11 5.51
CA GLN A 135 10.52 13.22 5.82
C GLN A 135 10.88 13.97 7.10
N SER A 136 11.42 13.28 8.12
CA SER A 136 11.84 13.94 9.35
C SER A 136 13.07 14.84 9.19
N ILE A 137 13.82 14.69 8.09
CA ILE A 137 15.02 15.48 7.77
C ILE A 137 14.88 16.31 6.48
N ASP A 138 13.65 16.39 5.95
CA ASP A 138 13.30 17.14 4.74
C ASP A 138 12.68 18.49 5.09
N TYR A 139 13.52 19.37 5.66
CA TYR A 139 13.10 20.69 6.15
C TYR A 139 12.48 21.60 5.07
N LEU A 140 12.86 21.41 3.81
CA LEU A 140 12.42 22.22 2.68
C LEU A 140 11.38 21.52 1.80
N LYS A 141 10.82 20.40 2.27
CA LYS A 141 9.73 19.64 1.64
C LYS A 141 9.98 19.42 0.14
N ALA A 142 11.00 18.63 -0.18
CA ALA A 142 11.39 18.37 -1.56
C ALA A 142 10.21 17.86 -2.40
N PRO A 143 10.01 18.34 -3.64
CA PRO A 143 8.91 17.89 -4.51
C PRO A 143 8.92 16.37 -4.82
N ALA A 144 10.07 15.72 -4.65
CA ALA A 144 10.17 14.26 -4.78
C ALA A 144 9.42 13.51 -3.64
N GLY A 145 9.25 14.13 -2.48
CA GLY A 145 8.63 13.52 -1.31
C GLY A 145 7.15 13.21 -1.50
N GLU A 146 6.41 14.11 -2.16
CA GLU A 146 4.99 13.87 -2.50
C GLU A 146 4.84 12.68 -3.45
N ARG A 147 5.64 12.65 -4.53
CA ARG A 147 5.66 11.54 -5.48
C ARG A 147 5.98 10.20 -4.81
N ALA A 148 6.95 10.18 -3.89
CA ALA A 148 7.28 8.98 -3.13
C ALA A 148 6.14 8.53 -2.21
N ARG A 149 5.49 9.47 -1.51
CA ARG A 149 4.34 9.20 -0.64
C ARG A 149 3.15 8.63 -1.42
N THR A 150 2.72 9.30 -2.48
CA THR A 150 1.58 8.88 -3.31
C THR A 150 1.79 7.48 -3.88
N LEU A 151 3.01 7.19 -4.35
CA LEU A 151 3.32 5.88 -4.89
C LEU A 151 3.36 4.80 -3.81
N TRP A 152 3.93 5.09 -2.63
CA TRP A 152 3.90 4.17 -1.49
C TRP A 152 2.46 3.88 -1.06
N GLU A 153 1.60 4.90 -0.95
CA GLU A 153 0.18 4.75 -0.60
C GLU A 153 -0.58 3.90 -1.62
N THR A 154 -0.34 4.12 -2.92
CA THR A 154 -0.92 3.33 -3.99
C THR A 154 -0.48 1.86 -3.90
N THR A 155 0.81 1.65 -3.64
CA THR A 155 1.38 0.30 -3.46
C THR A 155 0.77 -0.39 -2.24
N ALA A 156 0.61 0.33 -1.13
CA ALA A 156 -0.04 -0.17 0.08
C ALA A 156 -1.50 -0.56 -0.17
N LYS A 157 -2.26 0.27 -0.88
CA LYS A 157 -3.65 -0.05 -1.26
C LYS A 157 -3.73 -1.32 -2.11
N ARG A 158 -2.89 -1.44 -3.14
CA ARG A 158 -2.88 -2.64 -4.01
C ARG A 158 -2.43 -3.90 -3.26
N LEU A 159 -1.44 -3.79 -2.38
CA LEU A 159 -1.00 -4.92 -1.56
C LEU A 159 -2.09 -5.37 -0.58
N ARG A 160 -2.79 -4.43 0.09
CA ARG A 160 -3.93 -4.75 0.95
C ARG A 160 -5.06 -5.45 0.21
N ALA A 161 -5.35 -5.02 -1.02
CA ALA A 161 -6.33 -5.68 -1.89
C ALA A 161 -5.88 -7.08 -2.35
N ALA A 162 -4.57 -7.32 -2.47
CA ALA A 162 -4.03 -8.65 -2.75
C ALA A 162 -4.01 -9.56 -1.51
N GLU A 163 -3.79 -8.99 -0.32
CA GLU A 163 -3.85 -9.68 0.98
C GLU A 163 -5.27 -10.10 1.34
N THR A 164 -6.23 -9.23 1.04
CA THR A 164 -7.66 -9.48 1.21
C THR A 164 -8.23 -9.76 -0.17
N PRO A 165 -8.11 -10.99 -0.71
CA PRO A 165 -8.86 -11.30 -1.92
C PRO A 165 -10.32 -10.91 -1.66
N PRO A 166 -11.01 -10.31 -2.65
CA PRO A 166 -12.44 -10.05 -2.50
C PRO A 166 -13.06 -11.35 -2.00
N ARG A 167 -13.74 -11.27 -0.85
CA ARG A 167 -14.50 -12.39 -0.32
C ARG A 167 -15.47 -12.73 -1.44
N ALA A 168 -15.16 -13.76 -2.22
CA ALA A 168 -16.08 -14.27 -3.20
C ALA A 168 -17.38 -14.51 -2.43
N PRO A 169 -18.56 -14.08 -2.92
CA PRO A 169 -19.82 -14.51 -2.36
C PRO A 169 -19.85 -16.04 -2.51
N GLY A 170 -19.47 -16.76 -1.45
CA GLY A 170 -19.26 -18.20 -1.48
C GLY A 170 -18.11 -18.65 -2.41
N GLY A 171 -17.41 -19.70 -2.01
CA GLY A 171 -16.52 -20.38 -2.94
C GLY A 171 -17.29 -20.85 -4.17
N ARG A 172 -16.64 -20.81 -5.33
CA ARG A 172 -16.99 -21.62 -6.50
C ARG A 172 -16.87 -23.11 -6.14
N HIS A 173 -17.80 -23.62 -5.35
CA HIS A 173 -18.27 -24.97 -5.59
C HIS A 173 -19.11 -24.85 -6.86
N ARG A 174 -18.61 -25.37 -7.99
CA ARG A 174 -19.54 -25.99 -8.94
C ARG A 174 -20.32 -26.97 -8.08
N THR A 175 -21.50 -26.55 -7.65
CA THR A 175 -22.34 -27.44 -6.84
C THR A 175 -22.60 -28.60 -7.77
N SER A 176 -22.35 -29.84 -7.33
CA SER A 176 -22.73 -31.00 -8.11
C SER A 176 -24.20 -30.81 -8.50
N LEU A 177 -24.52 -31.05 -9.78
CA LEU A 177 -25.91 -31.01 -10.23
C LEU A 177 -26.73 -31.89 -9.28
N PRO A 178 -27.92 -31.45 -8.85
CA PRO A 178 -28.81 -32.28 -8.05
C PRO A 178 -29.07 -33.61 -8.74
N ALA A 179 -29.45 -34.63 -7.96
CA ALA A 179 -29.84 -35.92 -8.51
C ALA A 179 -30.97 -35.73 -9.54
N ARG A 180 -30.90 -36.46 -10.65
CA ARG A 180 -31.92 -36.41 -11.71
C ARG A 180 -33.31 -36.72 -11.11
N GLY A 181 -34.32 -35.95 -11.49
CA GLY A 181 -35.68 -36.07 -10.94
C GLY A 181 -35.90 -35.34 -9.61
N SER A 182 -35.04 -34.40 -9.25
CA SER A 182 -35.17 -33.62 -8.00
C SER A 182 -36.41 -32.71 -8.02
N THR A 183 -37.02 -32.53 -6.85
CA THR A 183 -38.11 -31.56 -6.66
C THR A 183 -37.55 -30.20 -6.26
N TRP A 184 -37.83 -29.17 -7.05
CA TRP A 184 -37.45 -27.78 -6.82
C TRP A 184 -38.64 -26.97 -6.32
N VAL A 185 -38.45 -26.20 -5.27
CA VAL A 185 -39.54 -25.55 -4.54
C VAL A 185 -39.37 -24.04 -4.53
N THR A 186 -40.41 -23.31 -4.91
CA THR A 186 -40.45 -21.84 -4.81
C THR A 186 -41.78 -21.35 -4.23
N ARG A 187 -41.93 -20.04 -4.03
CA ARG A 187 -43.17 -19.45 -3.49
C ARG A 187 -44.30 -19.42 -4.53
N PRO A 188 -45.57 -19.53 -4.11
CA PRO A 188 -46.72 -19.34 -5.00
C PRO A 188 -46.68 -18.02 -5.77
N ARG A 189 -47.34 -17.97 -6.93
CA ARG A 189 -47.40 -16.81 -7.86
C ARG A 189 -46.02 -16.43 -8.41
N PRO A 190 -45.46 -17.24 -9.32
CA PRO A 190 -44.12 -16.99 -9.85
C PRO A 190 -44.07 -15.78 -10.78
N HIS A 191 -43.06 -14.93 -10.58
CA HIS A 191 -42.71 -13.85 -11.51
C HIS A 191 -41.74 -14.39 -12.60
N ILE A 192 -41.44 -13.55 -13.59
CA ILE A 192 -40.65 -13.90 -14.79
C ILE A 192 -39.34 -14.62 -14.45
N ASP A 193 -38.58 -14.14 -13.46
CA ASP A 193 -37.29 -14.73 -13.03
C ASP A 193 -37.43 -16.19 -12.57
N ARG A 194 -38.50 -16.53 -11.85
CA ARG A 194 -38.77 -17.92 -11.38
C ARG A 194 -39.11 -18.85 -12.53
N ILE A 195 -39.87 -18.36 -13.51
CA ILE A 195 -40.26 -19.13 -14.70
C ILE A 195 -39.01 -19.40 -15.56
N ALA A 196 -38.19 -18.37 -15.78
CA ALA A 196 -36.93 -18.49 -16.51
C ALA A 196 -35.95 -19.45 -15.79
N SER A 197 -35.85 -19.35 -14.47
CA SER A 197 -35.03 -20.24 -13.63
C SER A 197 -35.50 -21.69 -13.71
N ALA A 198 -36.80 -21.95 -13.67
CA ALA A 198 -37.36 -23.30 -13.82
C ALA A 198 -37.07 -23.90 -15.21
N TRP A 199 -37.16 -23.08 -16.26
CA TRP A 199 -36.76 -23.49 -17.61
C TRP A 199 -35.27 -23.84 -17.68
N LEU A 200 -34.40 -22.99 -17.12
CA LEU A 200 -32.95 -23.19 -17.09
C LEU A 200 -32.58 -24.49 -16.37
N ILE A 201 -33.19 -24.73 -15.19
CA ILE A 201 -33.01 -25.96 -14.42
C ILE A 201 -33.37 -27.18 -15.27
N ARG A 202 -34.54 -27.17 -15.93
CA ARG A 202 -34.97 -28.32 -16.73
C ARG A 202 -34.15 -28.52 -17.99
N ARG A 203 -33.59 -27.45 -18.54
CA ARG A 203 -32.81 -27.50 -19.79
C ARG A 203 -31.37 -27.94 -19.57
N PHE A 204 -30.73 -27.50 -18.50
CA PHE A 204 -29.28 -27.62 -18.33
C PHE A 204 -28.85 -28.34 -17.05
N CYS A 205 -29.72 -28.46 -16.05
CA CYS A 205 -29.38 -29.06 -14.76
C CYS A 205 -29.98 -30.46 -14.58
N ASP A 206 -31.30 -30.58 -14.74
CA ASP A 206 -32.06 -31.80 -14.49
C ASP A 206 -33.29 -31.88 -15.42
N PRO A 207 -33.24 -32.66 -16.51
CA PRO A 207 -34.34 -32.76 -17.46
C PRO A 207 -35.63 -33.35 -16.88
N ASP A 208 -35.55 -34.09 -15.77
CA ASP A 208 -36.69 -34.69 -15.09
C ASP A 208 -37.13 -33.89 -13.84
N ALA A 209 -36.63 -32.65 -13.69
CA ALA A 209 -36.94 -31.80 -12.54
C ALA A 209 -38.46 -31.62 -12.35
N LYS A 210 -38.89 -31.80 -11.10
CA LYS A 210 -40.26 -31.53 -10.65
C LYS A 210 -40.31 -30.19 -9.95
N PHE A 211 -41.41 -29.46 -10.07
CA PHE A 211 -41.58 -28.15 -9.43
C PHE A 211 -42.78 -28.17 -8.48
N ALA A 212 -42.59 -27.61 -7.28
CA ALA A 212 -43.64 -27.48 -6.28
C ALA A 212 -43.66 -26.08 -5.68
N PHE A 213 -44.80 -25.71 -5.08
CA PHE A 213 -44.97 -24.44 -4.39
C PHE A 213 -45.10 -24.64 -2.89
N ALA A 214 -44.39 -23.82 -2.11
CA ALA A 214 -44.47 -23.80 -0.65
C ALA A 214 -44.11 -22.42 -0.11
N ASP A 215 -44.55 -22.13 1.12
CA ASP A 215 -44.05 -20.97 1.86
C ASP A 215 -42.56 -21.15 2.20
N ALA A 216 -41.85 -20.03 2.35
CA ALA A 216 -40.40 -20.03 2.53
C ALA A 216 -39.94 -20.89 3.73
N ALA A 217 -40.73 -20.93 4.81
CA ALA A 217 -40.46 -21.74 6.00
C ALA A 217 -40.49 -23.26 5.75
N ASP A 218 -41.24 -23.72 4.74
CA ASP A 218 -41.41 -25.14 4.43
C ASP A 218 -40.70 -25.59 3.16
N ALA A 219 -40.10 -24.66 2.40
CA ALA A 219 -39.51 -24.94 1.09
C ALA A 219 -38.42 -26.03 1.17
N SER A 220 -37.50 -25.90 2.13
CA SER A 220 -36.40 -26.87 2.33
C SER A 220 -36.87 -28.25 2.80
N ARG A 221 -38.08 -28.38 3.34
CA ARG A 221 -38.66 -29.67 3.75
C ARG A 221 -39.30 -30.42 2.57
N LYS A 222 -39.69 -29.69 1.53
CA LYS A 222 -40.41 -30.24 0.36
C LYS A 222 -39.52 -30.47 -0.86
N GLY A 223 -38.28 -29.96 -0.83
CA GLY A 223 -37.31 -30.14 -1.91
C GLY A 223 -36.22 -29.08 -1.89
N ILE A 224 -35.61 -28.84 -3.04
CA ILE A 224 -34.51 -27.89 -3.22
C ILE A 224 -35.10 -26.48 -3.38
N PRO A 225 -34.91 -25.57 -2.41
CA PRO A 225 -35.48 -24.24 -2.49
C PRO A 225 -34.76 -23.39 -3.56
N PHE A 226 -35.53 -22.67 -4.37
CA PHE A 226 -35.01 -21.64 -5.29
C PHE A 226 -35.89 -20.38 -5.32
N ASP A 227 -35.27 -19.22 -5.48
CA ASP A 227 -35.90 -17.89 -5.41
C ASP A 227 -36.76 -17.66 -4.15
N VAL A 228 -36.31 -18.21 -3.02
CA VAL A 228 -36.88 -17.97 -1.69
C VAL A 228 -35.80 -17.39 -0.78
N LEU A 229 -36.21 -16.58 0.21
CA LEU A 229 -35.29 -15.88 1.10
C LEU A 229 -34.42 -16.90 1.86
N GLY A 230 -33.09 -16.75 1.75
CA GLY A 230 -32.12 -17.65 2.38
C GLY A 230 -31.85 -18.96 1.62
N ALA A 231 -32.42 -19.15 0.42
CA ALA A 231 -32.08 -20.29 -0.42
C ALA A 231 -30.69 -20.19 -1.04
N ASP A 232 -30.06 -21.35 -1.22
CA ASP A 232 -28.84 -21.48 -2.00
C ASP A 232 -28.98 -20.96 -3.43
N PHE A 233 -30.14 -21.19 -4.05
CA PHE A 233 -30.43 -20.81 -5.43
C PHE A 233 -31.43 -19.65 -5.48
N GLY A 234 -31.06 -18.51 -4.92
CA GLY A 234 -31.87 -17.29 -4.87
C GLY A 234 -31.14 -16.04 -5.38
N HIS A 235 -31.62 -14.87 -5.00
CA HIS A 235 -30.94 -13.59 -5.25
C HIS A 235 -29.70 -13.46 -4.37
N HIS A 236 -28.55 -13.15 -4.97
CA HIS A 236 -27.28 -13.00 -4.27
C HIS A 236 -26.54 -11.76 -4.77
N GLY A 237 -26.49 -10.72 -3.94
CA GLY A 237 -25.93 -9.43 -4.35
C GLY A 237 -26.79 -8.78 -5.44
N GLU A 238 -26.18 -8.42 -6.56
CA GLU A 238 -26.86 -7.85 -7.74
C GLU A 238 -27.45 -8.91 -8.68
N ASP A 239 -27.17 -10.20 -8.43
CA ASP A 239 -27.58 -11.29 -9.33
C ASP A 239 -29.00 -11.77 -9.03
N CYS A 240 -29.83 -11.88 -10.08
CA CYS A 240 -31.13 -12.54 -9.99
C CYS A 240 -30.98 -14.08 -9.90
N THR A 241 -32.06 -14.81 -9.63
CA THR A 241 -31.98 -16.26 -9.41
C THR A 241 -31.49 -16.99 -10.66
N PHE A 242 -31.90 -16.52 -11.84
CA PHE A 242 -31.41 -17.04 -13.12
C PHE A 242 -29.89 -16.91 -13.24
N GLU A 243 -29.34 -15.72 -12.97
CA GLU A 243 -27.90 -15.46 -13.06
C GLU A 243 -27.12 -16.26 -12.02
N THR A 244 -27.65 -16.38 -10.79
CA THR A 244 -27.11 -17.25 -9.75
C THR A 244 -26.99 -18.69 -10.25
N LEU A 245 -28.04 -19.24 -10.89
CA LEU A 245 -28.04 -20.62 -11.41
C LEU A 245 -27.02 -20.81 -12.55
N VAL A 246 -26.97 -19.88 -13.51
CA VAL A 246 -26.00 -19.90 -14.62
C VAL A 246 -24.57 -19.94 -14.07
N LYS A 247 -24.26 -19.05 -13.12
CA LYS A 247 -22.93 -18.94 -12.51
C LYS A 247 -22.58 -20.16 -11.65
N ARG A 248 -23.53 -20.65 -10.84
CA ARG A 248 -23.31 -21.74 -9.86
C ARG A 248 -23.15 -23.11 -10.52
N PHE A 249 -23.83 -23.35 -11.65
CA PHE A 249 -23.72 -24.58 -12.42
C PHE A 249 -22.76 -24.49 -13.62
N GLY A 250 -22.28 -23.29 -13.97
CA GLY A 250 -21.35 -23.09 -15.07
C GLY A 250 -21.97 -23.31 -16.45
N ILE A 251 -23.23 -22.90 -16.61
CA ILE A 251 -24.00 -23.00 -17.85
C ILE A 251 -23.46 -21.92 -18.83
N LYS A 252 -23.24 -22.28 -20.09
CA LYS A 252 -22.71 -21.40 -21.14
C LYS A 252 -23.74 -21.20 -22.25
#